data_AF-A0A4R8LW84-F1
#
_entry.id   AF-A0A4R8LW84-F1
#
_cell.length_a   1.000
_cell.length_b   1.000
_cell.length_c   1.000
_cell.angle_alpha   90.00
_cell.angle_beta   90.00
_cell.angle_gamma   90.00
#
_symmetry.space_group_name_H-M   'P 1'
#
loop_
_entity.id
_entity.type
_entity.pdbx_description
1 polymer ?
#
loop_
_entity_poly.entity_id
_entity_poly.type
_entity_poly.pdbx_seq_one_letter_code
_entity_poly.pdbx_strand_id
1 'polypeptide(L)'
;MTALLASVRSAEEAFDAAQAGAELIDLKEPRGGALGSVATDEIARITRELRARYPVKPISAAIGDMPTDALDAITVRVIETGDTGVDYVKVGVHVGPHARACLTHLAGLPAPVLPVLLCDDGIDAQLVEHAVGLGFAGIVFDTAVKDGRTLFDCVDEATLTACIDTIRAKGAMVGLAGSLGWAQLDKIRAHAPDVAGFRAALCAEGRTARLDPQRVAQWADALHRNPHAQYA
;
A
#
# COMPACT_ATOMS: atom_id res chain seq x y z
N MET A 1 4.54 -16.11 2.93
CA MET A 1 3.73 -15.98 1.70
C MET A 1 3.35 -14.51 1.60
N THR A 2 3.53 -13.90 0.42
CA THR A 2 3.21 -12.49 0.21
C THR A 2 1.75 -12.35 -0.21
N ALA A 3 0.99 -11.53 0.51
CA ALA A 3 -0.41 -11.23 0.20
C ALA A 3 -0.52 -10.20 -0.95
N LEU A 4 -1.54 -10.35 -1.78
CA LEU A 4 -1.86 -9.39 -2.83
C LEU A 4 -2.72 -8.24 -2.27
N LEU A 5 -2.20 -7.02 -2.39
CA LEU A 5 -2.99 -5.79 -2.24
C LEU A 5 -3.42 -5.28 -3.61
N ALA A 6 -4.73 -5.19 -3.82
CA ALA A 6 -5.31 -4.63 -5.03
C ALA A 6 -5.81 -3.20 -4.75
N SER A 7 -5.20 -2.21 -5.41
CA SER A 7 -5.71 -0.84 -5.39
C SER A 7 -6.89 -0.70 -6.35
N VAL A 8 -8.07 -0.37 -5.81
CA VAL A 8 -9.35 -0.28 -6.51
C VAL A 8 -9.99 1.09 -6.30
N ARG A 9 -10.80 1.54 -7.25
CA ARG A 9 -11.45 2.88 -7.19
C ARG A 9 -12.97 2.86 -7.05
N SER A 10 -13.60 1.70 -7.14
CA SER A 10 -15.06 1.55 -7.11
C SER A 10 -15.47 0.25 -6.46
N ALA A 11 -16.74 0.16 -6.03
CA ALA A 11 -17.32 -1.06 -5.47
C ALA A 11 -17.14 -2.27 -6.40
N GLU A 12 -17.43 -2.10 -7.69
CA GLU A 12 -17.29 -3.15 -8.70
C GLU A 12 -15.87 -3.73 -8.74
N GLU A 13 -14.85 -2.87 -8.82
CA GLU A 13 -13.45 -3.31 -8.82
C GLU A 13 -13.07 -3.98 -7.48
N ALA A 14 -13.62 -3.49 -6.37
CA ALA A 14 -13.39 -4.05 -5.05
C ALA A 14 -13.93 -5.48 -4.94
N PHE A 15 -15.14 -5.72 -5.41
CA PHE A 15 -15.75 -7.05 -5.45
C PHE A 15 -15.02 -7.98 -6.42
N ASP A 16 -14.68 -7.48 -7.60
CA ASP A 16 -13.89 -8.21 -8.61
C ASP A 16 -12.54 -8.66 -8.04
N ALA A 17 -11.81 -7.74 -7.40
CA ALA A 17 -10.52 -8.03 -6.81
C ALA A 17 -10.63 -9.03 -5.64
N ALA A 18 -11.60 -8.84 -4.74
CA ALA A 18 -11.81 -9.73 -3.60
C ALA A 18 -12.18 -11.15 -4.06
N GLN A 19 -13.03 -11.29 -5.08
CA GLN A 19 -13.42 -12.57 -5.65
C GLN A 19 -12.27 -13.25 -6.41
N ALA A 20 -11.43 -12.47 -7.08
CA ALA A 20 -10.28 -12.96 -7.84
C ALA A 20 -9.07 -13.31 -6.95
N GLY A 21 -9.17 -13.15 -5.64
CA GLY A 21 -8.16 -13.63 -4.69
C GLY A 21 -7.29 -12.56 -4.04
N ALA A 22 -7.57 -11.26 -4.23
CA ALA A 22 -6.85 -10.24 -3.47
C ALA A 22 -7.13 -10.37 -1.96
N GLU A 23 -6.07 -10.47 -1.15
CA GLU A 23 -6.15 -10.55 0.30
C GLU A 23 -6.44 -9.20 0.95
N LEU A 24 -5.97 -8.10 0.36
CA LEU A 24 -6.16 -6.75 0.89
C LEU A 24 -6.73 -5.84 -0.20
N ILE A 25 -7.81 -5.13 0.11
CA ILE A 25 -8.44 -4.18 -0.80
C ILE A 25 -8.05 -2.76 -0.42
N ASP A 26 -7.43 -2.01 -1.34
CA ASP A 26 -6.94 -0.66 -1.11
C ASP A 26 -7.74 0.37 -1.91
N LEU A 27 -8.55 1.18 -1.24
CA LEU A 27 -9.40 2.19 -1.86
C LEU A 27 -8.58 3.43 -2.22
N LYS A 28 -8.49 3.70 -3.52
CA LYS A 28 -7.58 4.71 -4.08
C LYS A 28 -8.08 5.21 -5.44
N GLU A 29 -7.95 6.50 -5.70
CA GLU A 29 -8.29 7.14 -6.97
C GLU A 29 -7.02 7.54 -7.74
N PRO A 30 -6.58 6.76 -8.75
CA PRO A 30 -5.36 7.01 -9.50
C PRO A 30 -5.30 8.36 -10.22
N ARG A 31 -6.46 8.97 -10.55
CA ARG A 31 -6.54 10.31 -11.15
C ARG A 31 -6.21 11.43 -10.15
N GLY A 32 -6.36 11.16 -8.86
CA GLY A 32 -6.01 12.07 -7.76
C GLY A 32 -4.55 11.95 -7.31
N GLY A 33 -3.71 11.21 -8.04
CA GLY A 33 -2.27 11.12 -7.78
C GLY A 33 -1.75 9.75 -7.36
N ALA A 34 -0.64 9.73 -6.64
CA ALA A 34 0.07 8.54 -6.21
C ALA A 34 -0.67 7.79 -5.12
N LEU A 35 -1.34 8.49 -4.20
CA LEU A 35 -2.18 8.03 -3.10
C LEU A 35 -3.52 8.79 -3.10
N GLY A 36 -4.02 9.15 -4.29
CA GLY A 36 -5.29 9.85 -4.44
C GLY A 36 -6.45 9.20 -3.67
N SER A 37 -7.25 10.02 -3.00
CA SER A 37 -8.38 9.56 -2.20
C SER A 37 -9.60 9.29 -3.08
N VAL A 38 -10.30 8.20 -2.81
CA VAL A 38 -11.71 8.05 -3.19
C VAL A 38 -12.55 8.99 -2.31
N ALA A 39 -13.73 9.43 -2.76
CA ALA A 39 -14.59 10.28 -1.94
C ALA A 39 -15.01 9.57 -0.64
N THR A 40 -15.07 10.28 0.49
CA THR A 40 -15.28 9.67 1.81
C THR A 40 -16.60 8.90 1.92
N ASP A 41 -17.68 9.42 1.34
CA ASP A 41 -18.99 8.76 1.29
C ASP A 41 -18.97 7.49 0.43
N GLU A 42 -18.20 7.51 -0.66
CA GLU A 42 -17.92 6.35 -1.51
C GLU A 42 -17.08 5.30 -0.76
N ILE A 43 -16.03 5.69 -0.03
CA ILE A 43 -15.22 4.78 0.80
C ILE A 43 -16.12 4.09 1.83
N ALA A 44 -16.96 4.84 2.55
CA ALA A 44 -17.90 4.28 3.54
C ALA A 44 -18.90 3.31 2.89
N ARG A 45 -19.41 3.65 1.69
CA ARG A 45 -20.32 2.77 0.96
C ARG A 45 -19.64 1.47 0.54
N ILE A 46 -18.48 1.55 -0.12
CA ILE A 46 -17.72 0.38 -0.58
C ILE A 46 -17.34 -0.51 0.61
N THR A 47 -16.86 0.08 1.71
CA THR A 47 -16.47 -0.64 2.92
C THR A 47 -17.64 -1.43 3.49
N ARG A 48 -18.82 -0.80 3.64
CA ARG A 48 -20.03 -1.48 4.12
C ARG A 48 -20.46 -2.62 3.20
N GLU A 49 -20.46 -2.40 1.89
CA GLU A 49 -20.85 -3.40 0.90
C GLU A 49 -19.88 -4.59 0.87
N LEU A 50 -18.57 -4.34 0.90
CA LEU A 50 -17.55 -5.38 0.98
C LEU A 50 -17.68 -6.18 2.26
N ARG A 51 -17.84 -5.53 3.41
CA ARG A 51 -18.01 -6.20 4.71
C ARG A 51 -19.21 -7.11 4.76
N ALA A 52 -20.30 -6.77 4.08
CA ALA A 52 -21.49 -7.62 4.02
C ALA A 52 -21.22 -8.98 3.33
N ARG A 53 -20.23 -9.05 2.43
CA ARG A 53 -19.88 -10.27 1.68
C ARG A 53 -18.57 -10.91 2.14
N TYR A 54 -17.62 -10.12 2.62
CA TYR A 54 -16.29 -10.52 3.06
C TYR A 54 -15.99 -9.91 4.45
N PRO A 55 -16.60 -10.42 5.54
CA PRO A 55 -16.60 -9.76 6.84
C PRO A 55 -15.21 -9.48 7.43
N VAL A 56 -14.22 -10.33 7.13
CA VAL A 56 -12.86 -10.26 7.69
C VAL A 56 -11.80 -9.82 6.68
N LYS A 57 -12.18 -9.43 5.46
CA LYS A 57 -11.21 -8.99 4.44
C LYS A 57 -10.60 -7.63 4.84
N PRO A 58 -9.27 -7.51 4.94
CA PRO A 58 -8.64 -6.23 5.22
C PRO A 58 -8.91 -5.18 4.13
N ILE A 59 -9.31 -3.98 4.56
CA ILE A 59 -9.58 -2.83 3.69
C ILE A 59 -8.71 -1.66 4.15
N SER A 60 -7.92 -1.11 3.24
CA SER A 60 -7.21 0.16 3.44
C SER A 60 -7.77 1.26 2.56
N ALA A 61 -7.57 2.51 2.94
CA ALA A 61 -7.87 3.66 2.07
C ALA A 61 -6.79 4.73 2.19
N ALA A 62 -6.44 5.38 1.08
CA ALA A 62 -5.50 6.48 1.06
C ALA A 62 -6.21 7.82 1.29
N ILE A 63 -5.57 8.73 2.03
CA ILE A 63 -6.14 10.04 2.37
C ILE A 63 -5.99 11.11 1.28
N GLY A 64 -5.36 10.77 0.15
CA GLY A 64 -4.92 11.72 -0.88
C GLY A 64 -3.44 12.06 -0.76
N ASP A 65 -2.86 12.56 -1.87
CA ASP A 65 -1.52 13.14 -1.86
C ASP A 65 -1.56 14.48 -1.11
N MET A 66 -0.74 14.61 -0.08
CA MET A 66 -0.63 15.83 0.72
C MET A 66 0.82 16.15 1.06
N PRO A 67 1.17 17.45 1.23
CA PRO A 67 2.47 17.83 1.78
C PRO A 67 2.70 17.19 3.15
N THR A 68 3.89 16.65 3.37
CA THR A 68 4.25 15.93 4.60
C THR A 68 4.19 16.82 5.86
N ASP A 69 4.26 18.13 5.71
CA ASP A 69 4.14 19.14 6.78
C ASP A 69 2.72 19.66 7.01
N ALA A 70 1.74 19.26 6.20
CA ALA A 70 0.34 19.68 6.35
C ALA A 70 -0.42 18.92 7.46
N LEU A 71 0.14 18.90 8.68
CA LEU A 71 -0.29 18.01 9.77
C LEU A 71 -1.76 18.16 10.16
N ASP A 72 -2.30 19.39 10.18
CA ASP A 72 -3.70 19.63 10.51
C ASP A 72 -4.65 19.05 9.44
N ALA A 73 -4.32 19.26 8.16
CA ALA A 73 -5.10 18.70 7.05
C ALA A 73 -5.01 17.17 7.02
N ILE A 74 -3.81 16.61 7.25
CA ILE A 74 -3.60 15.17 7.41
C ILE A 74 -4.48 14.62 8.53
N THR A 75 -4.53 15.27 9.69
CA THR A 75 -5.34 14.86 10.84
C THR A 75 -6.81 14.73 10.46
N VAL A 76 -7.37 15.79 9.84
CA VAL A 76 -8.77 15.80 9.43
C VAL A 76 -9.05 14.64 8.48
N ARG A 77 -8.22 14.45 7.45
CA ARG A 77 -8.43 13.38 6.47
C ARG A 77 -8.26 11.98 7.04
N VAL A 78 -7.33 11.79 7.98
CA VAL A 78 -7.13 10.50 8.65
C VAL A 78 -8.35 10.12 9.47
N ILE A 79 -8.92 11.08 10.22
CA ILE A 79 -10.14 10.85 11.01
C ILE A 79 -11.32 10.57 10.08
N GLU A 80 -11.56 11.42 9.08
CA GLU A 80 -12.63 11.24 8.09
C GLU A 80 -12.54 9.88 7.40
N THR A 81 -11.34 9.44 7.02
CA THR A 81 -11.12 8.15 6.37
C THR A 81 -11.28 7.00 7.34
N GLY A 82 -10.77 7.11 8.58
CA GLY A 82 -10.93 6.08 9.61
C GLY A 82 -12.40 5.83 9.97
N ASP A 83 -13.20 6.89 10.05
CA ASP A 83 -14.64 6.82 10.37
C ASP A 83 -15.48 6.11 9.29
N THR A 84 -14.92 5.84 8.11
CA THR A 84 -15.57 5.05 7.06
C THR A 84 -15.60 3.54 7.34
N GLY A 85 -14.84 3.09 8.35
CA GLY A 85 -14.78 1.69 8.78
C GLY A 85 -13.69 0.84 8.10
N VAL A 86 -12.72 1.47 7.44
CA VAL A 86 -11.52 0.79 6.92
C VAL A 86 -10.63 0.31 8.06
N ASP A 87 -9.88 -0.77 7.84
CA ASP A 87 -8.93 -1.31 8.84
C ASP A 87 -7.64 -0.51 8.91
N TYR A 88 -7.29 0.20 7.82
CA TYR A 88 -6.04 0.93 7.71
C TYR A 88 -6.20 2.22 6.93
N VAL A 89 -5.60 3.29 7.42
CA VAL A 89 -5.54 4.59 6.74
C VAL A 89 -4.13 4.82 6.21
N LYS A 90 -3.97 4.98 4.89
CA LYS A 90 -2.65 5.15 4.26
C LYS A 90 -2.32 6.62 4.06
N VAL A 91 -1.13 7.01 4.51
CA VAL A 91 -0.64 8.40 4.43
C VAL A 91 0.74 8.45 3.81
N GLY A 92 0.89 9.25 2.75
CA GLY A 92 2.17 9.48 2.09
C GLY A 92 3.12 10.31 2.94
N VAL A 93 4.37 9.85 3.07
CA VAL A 93 5.45 10.56 3.75
C VAL A 93 6.64 10.62 2.81
N HIS A 94 6.97 11.83 2.35
CA HIS A 94 8.17 12.07 1.58
C HIS A 94 9.39 12.09 2.48
N VAL A 95 10.51 11.56 2.01
CA VAL A 95 11.81 11.73 2.67
C VAL A 95 12.16 13.23 2.69
N GLY A 96 12.63 13.74 3.82
CA GLY A 96 12.97 15.14 3.97
C GLY A 96 12.82 15.66 5.40
N PRO A 97 13.03 16.97 5.62
CA PRO A 97 13.10 17.58 6.95
C PRO A 97 11.82 17.41 7.79
N HIS A 98 10.66 17.26 7.15
CA HIS A 98 9.37 17.13 7.82
C HIS A 98 8.95 15.68 8.11
N ALA A 99 9.64 14.70 7.52
CA ALA A 99 9.23 13.30 7.55
C ALA A 99 9.13 12.74 8.97
N ARG A 100 10.14 13.01 9.80
CA ARG A 100 10.22 12.53 11.19
C ARG A 100 9.10 13.13 12.06
N ALA A 101 8.79 14.41 11.87
CA ALA A 101 7.70 15.09 12.57
C ALA A 101 6.33 14.54 12.13
N CYS A 102 6.14 14.34 10.82
CA CYS A 102 4.94 13.74 10.26
C CYS A 102 4.69 12.34 10.82
N LEU A 103 5.67 11.44 10.82
CA LEU A 103 5.52 10.10 11.39
C LEU A 103 5.17 10.13 12.87
N THR A 104 5.84 10.99 13.65
CA THR A 104 5.53 11.14 15.08
C THR A 104 4.09 11.60 15.30
N HIS A 105 3.61 12.53 14.47
CA HIS A 105 2.24 13.01 14.48
C HIS A 105 1.24 11.90 14.14
N LEU A 106 1.49 11.17 13.04
CA LEU A 106 0.64 10.06 12.58
C LEU A 106 0.47 8.97 13.64
N ALA A 107 1.51 8.65 14.39
CA ALA A 107 1.47 7.63 15.45
C ALA A 107 0.55 8.01 16.63
N GLY A 108 0.24 9.30 16.80
CA GLY A 108 -0.68 9.79 17.82
C GLY A 108 -2.14 9.89 17.38
N LEU A 109 -2.45 9.57 16.12
CA LEU A 109 -3.82 9.68 15.59
C LEU A 109 -4.68 8.47 15.99
N PRO A 110 -6.01 8.65 16.12
CA PRO A 110 -6.90 7.60 16.62
C PRO A 110 -7.16 6.47 15.62
N ALA A 111 -6.88 6.68 14.33
CA ALA A 111 -7.06 5.67 13.29
C ALA A 111 -5.78 4.82 13.14
N PRO A 112 -5.89 3.53 12.76
CA PRO A 112 -4.75 2.68 12.45
C PRO A 112 -4.05 3.13 11.15
N VAL A 113 -3.07 4.02 11.29
CA VAL A 113 -2.32 4.56 10.14
C VAL A 113 -1.26 3.57 9.66
N LEU A 114 -1.17 3.41 8.33
CA LEU A 114 -0.02 2.81 7.63
C LEU A 114 0.75 3.94 6.91
N PRO A 115 1.92 4.39 7.42
CA PRO A 115 2.76 5.31 6.69
C PRO A 115 3.24 4.66 5.39
N VAL A 116 3.08 5.41 4.29
CA VAL A 116 3.60 5.07 2.96
C VAL A 116 4.82 5.95 2.71
N LEU A 117 6.01 5.37 2.86
CA LEU A 117 7.26 6.04 2.54
C LEU A 117 7.39 6.14 1.02
N LEU A 118 7.47 7.38 0.52
CA LEU A 118 7.58 7.68 -0.91
C LEU A 118 9.05 7.73 -1.29
N CYS A 119 9.50 6.73 -2.05
CA CYS A 119 10.91 6.37 -2.20
C CYS A 119 11.55 6.82 -3.52
N ASP A 120 10.98 7.80 -4.21
CA ASP A 120 11.47 8.30 -5.50
C ASP A 120 12.94 8.73 -5.45
N ASP A 121 13.37 9.25 -4.29
CA ASP A 121 14.74 9.70 -3.98
C ASP A 121 15.52 8.70 -3.10
N GLY A 122 15.06 7.45 -3.02
CA GLY A 122 15.67 6.39 -2.21
C GLY A 122 15.00 6.16 -0.86
N ILE A 123 15.70 5.44 0.03
CA ILE A 123 15.23 5.10 1.38
C ILE A 123 16.15 5.72 2.42
N ASP A 124 15.56 6.41 3.39
CA ASP A 124 16.25 6.85 4.59
C ASP A 124 16.08 5.79 5.70
N ALA A 125 17.14 5.03 5.97
CA ALA A 125 17.11 3.97 6.97
C ALA A 125 16.87 4.50 8.40
N GLN A 126 17.34 5.70 8.73
CA GLN A 126 17.11 6.32 10.03
C GLN A 126 15.64 6.73 10.19
N LEU A 127 15.01 7.16 9.10
CA LEU A 127 13.58 7.43 9.09
C LEU A 127 12.76 6.14 9.30
N VAL A 128 13.17 5.02 8.69
CA VAL A 128 12.54 3.71 8.90
C VAL A 128 12.69 3.27 10.36
N GLU A 129 13.90 3.35 10.93
CA GLU A 129 14.13 3.03 12.35
C GLU A 129 13.25 3.87 13.28
N HIS A 130 13.09 5.16 12.98
CA HIS A 130 12.18 6.02 13.72
C HIS A 130 10.73 5.59 13.60
N ALA A 131 10.24 5.33 12.39
CA ALA A 131 8.87 4.86 12.15
C ALA A 131 8.59 3.54 12.90
N VAL A 132 9.55 2.62 12.88
CA VAL A 132 9.49 1.35 13.59
C VAL A 132 9.40 1.54 15.11
N GLY A 133 10.11 2.54 15.66
CA GLY A 133 10.02 2.91 17.08
C GLY A 133 8.66 3.48 17.51
N LEU A 134 7.82 3.90 16.56
CA LEU A 134 6.50 4.48 16.82
C LEU A 134 5.36 3.45 16.85
N GLY A 135 5.62 2.19 16.50
CA GLY A 135 4.66 1.09 16.70
C GLY A 135 3.50 1.03 15.69
N PHE A 136 3.70 1.51 14.45
CA PHE A 136 2.71 1.32 13.38
C PHE A 136 2.46 -0.17 13.10
N ALA A 137 1.22 -0.51 12.71
CA ALA A 137 0.87 -1.88 12.33
C ALA A 137 1.64 -2.36 11.08
N GLY A 138 2.07 -1.44 10.23
CA GLY A 138 2.92 -1.73 9.10
C GLY A 138 3.45 -0.47 8.42
N ILE A 139 4.45 -0.64 7.56
CA ILE A 139 5.07 0.42 6.76
C ILE A 139 5.05 -0.02 5.30
N VAL A 140 4.68 0.89 4.41
CA VAL A 140 4.59 0.64 2.96
C VAL A 140 5.64 1.45 2.24
N PHE A 141 6.37 0.85 1.30
CA PHE A 141 7.27 1.54 0.37
C PHE A 141 6.56 1.68 -0.99
N ASP A 142 6.41 2.90 -1.50
CA ASP A 142 5.77 3.18 -2.80
C ASP A 142 6.55 4.33 -3.50
N THR A 143 6.16 4.67 -4.73
CA THR A 143 6.64 5.84 -5.46
C THR A 143 5.56 6.92 -5.51
N ALA A 144 5.94 8.19 -5.51
CA ALA A 144 5.05 9.33 -5.73
C ALA A 144 4.90 9.59 -7.23
N VAL A 145 6.01 9.60 -7.97
CA VAL A 145 6.02 9.85 -9.41
C VAL A 145 5.59 8.57 -10.15
N LYS A 146 4.66 8.72 -11.10
CA LYS A 146 4.08 7.62 -11.87
C LYS A 146 4.47 7.71 -13.33
N ASP A 147 5.77 7.85 -13.57
CA ASP A 147 6.44 7.94 -14.88
C ASP A 147 6.86 6.56 -15.45
N GLY A 148 6.60 5.49 -14.70
CA GLY A 148 6.96 4.11 -15.07
C GLY A 148 8.16 3.56 -14.31
N ARG A 149 8.93 4.39 -13.61
CA ARG A 149 9.95 3.90 -12.67
C ARG A 149 9.28 3.08 -11.56
N THR A 150 9.88 1.95 -11.26
CA THR A 150 9.46 1.03 -10.19
C THR A 150 10.17 1.35 -8.89
N LEU A 151 9.68 0.83 -7.77
CA LEU A 151 10.36 0.93 -6.49
C LEU A 151 11.84 0.51 -6.60
N PHE A 152 12.11 -0.59 -7.30
CA PHE A 152 13.46 -1.13 -7.48
C PHE A 152 14.35 -0.31 -8.41
N ASP A 153 13.81 0.69 -9.11
CA ASP A 153 14.58 1.68 -9.88
C ASP A 153 14.92 2.93 -9.06
N CYS A 154 14.32 3.06 -7.87
CA CYS A 154 14.50 4.22 -7.00
C CYS A 154 15.33 3.90 -5.75
N VAL A 155 15.40 2.63 -5.35
CA VAL A 155 16.02 2.23 -4.07
C VAL A 155 17.17 1.26 -4.29
N ASP A 156 18.16 1.32 -3.38
CA ASP A 156 19.18 0.29 -3.24
C ASP A 156 18.57 -0.95 -2.55
N GLU A 157 18.70 -2.12 -3.18
CA GLU A 157 18.06 -3.36 -2.72
C GLU A 157 18.64 -3.87 -1.39
N ALA A 158 19.92 -3.62 -1.12
CA ALA A 158 20.54 -3.99 0.15
C ALA A 158 19.97 -3.14 1.30
N THR A 159 19.82 -1.84 1.07
CA THR A 159 19.18 -0.90 2.01
C THR A 159 17.71 -1.26 2.24
N LEU A 160 16.96 -1.56 1.18
CA LEU A 160 15.57 -2.03 1.29
C LEU A 160 15.48 -3.30 2.15
N THR A 161 16.36 -4.28 1.93
CA THR A 161 16.42 -5.53 2.72
C THR A 161 16.65 -5.24 4.20
N ALA A 162 17.65 -4.41 4.53
CA ALA A 162 17.93 -4.03 5.91
C ALA A 162 16.74 -3.33 6.59
N CYS A 163 16.02 -2.48 5.85
CA CYS A 163 14.81 -1.82 6.33
C CYS A 163 13.68 -2.82 6.58
N ILE A 164 13.44 -3.75 5.65
CA ILE A 164 12.45 -4.83 5.80
C ILE A 164 12.74 -5.65 7.06
N ASP A 165 13.99 -6.06 7.25
CA ASP A 165 14.40 -6.86 8.41
C ASP A 165 14.19 -6.09 9.73
N THR A 166 14.49 -4.79 9.73
CA THR A 166 14.27 -3.90 10.88
C THR A 166 12.79 -3.81 11.25
N ILE A 167 11.90 -3.67 10.25
CA ILE A 167 10.45 -3.59 10.47
C ILE A 167 9.92 -4.92 11.00
N ARG A 168 10.31 -6.04 10.39
CA ARG A 168 9.90 -7.38 10.81
C ARG A 168 10.38 -7.74 12.20
N ALA A 169 11.57 -7.32 12.60
CA ALA A 169 12.09 -7.56 13.94
C ALA A 169 11.22 -6.94 15.06
N LYS A 170 10.37 -5.96 14.72
CA LYS A 170 9.36 -5.38 15.62
C LYS A 170 7.95 -5.95 15.44
N GLY A 171 7.77 -6.92 14.54
CA GLY A 171 6.48 -7.55 14.26
C GLY A 171 5.52 -6.69 13.45
N ALA A 172 5.99 -5.61 12.83
CA ALA A 172 5.18 -4.79 11.94
C ALA A 172 5.18 -5.36 10.52
N MET A 173 4.07 -5.16 9.81
CA MET A 173 3.87 -5.59 8.42
C MET A 173 4.70 -4.75 7.45
N VAL A 174 5.26 -5.36 6.42
CA VAL A 174 5.94 -4.66 5.32
C VAL A 174 5.15 -4.76 4.01
N GLY A 175 4.83 -3.61 3.43
CA GLY A 175 4.22 -3.50 2.10
C GLY A 175 5.20 -2.98 1.05
N LEU A 176 5.26 -3.60 -0.13
CA LEU A 176 5.95 -3.06 -1.31
C LEU A 176 4.95 -2.70 -2.40
N ALA A 177 5.05 -1.50 -2.94
CA ALA A 177 4.29 -0.99 -4.08
C ALA A 177 5.26 -0.23 -5.03
N GLY A 178 4.79 0.74 -5.81
CA GLY A 178 5.65 1.51 -6.72
C GLY A 178 5.83 0.86 -8.10
N SER A 179 4.85 1.07 -8.98
CA SER A 179 4.83 0.63 -10.40
C SER A 179 5.25 -0.83 -10.63
N LEU A 180 5.01 -1.72 -9.66
CA LEU A 180 5.38 -3.13 -9.74
C LEU A 180 4.66 -3.85 -10.89
N GLY A 181 5.37 -4.76 -11.55
CA GLY A 181 4.87 -5.58 -12.64
C GLY A 181 5.61 -6.92 -12.74
N TRP A 182 5.33 -7.70 -13.79
CA TRP A 182 5.85 -9.07 -13.93
C TRP A 182 7.37 -9.15 -13.90
N ALA A 183 8.06 -8.15 -14.44
CA ALA A 183 9.52 -8.06 -14.42
C ALA A 183 10.10 -7.94 -12.99
N GLN A 184 9.30 -7.50 -12.02
CA GLN A 184 9.70 -7.34 -10.62
C GLN A 184 9.29 -8.55 -9.75
N LEU A 185 8.60 -9.56 -10.29
CA LEU A 185 8.10 -10.69 -9.50
C LEU A 185 9.20 -11.39 -8.69
N ASP A 186 10.35 -11.65 -9.31
CA ASP A 186 11.46 -12.33 -8.63
C ASP A 186 12.07 -11.47 -7.52
N LYS A 187 12.17 -10.15 -7.74
CA LYS A 187 12.61 -9.21 -6.69
C LYS A 187 11.61 -9.15 -5.54
N ILE A 188 10.32 -9.08 -5.82
CA ILE A 188 9.26 -9.12 -4.80
C ILE A 188 9.39 -10.39 -3.96
N ARG A 189 9.56 -11.56 -4.60
CA ARG A 189 9.75 -12.83 -3.90
C ARG A 189 11.03 -12.88 -3.07
N ALA A 190 12.13 -12.33 -3.58
CA ALA A 190 13.41 -12.28 -2.87
C ALA A 190 13.33 -11.47 -1.58
N HIS A 191 12.61 -10.34 -1.60
CA HIS A 191 12.38 -9.50 -0.41
C HIS A 191 11.23 -10.03 0.49
N ALA A 192 10.39 -10.91 -0.05
CA ALA A 192 9.32 -11.64 0.62
C ALA A 192 8.36 -10.79 1.46
N PRO A 193 7.92 -9.58 1.03
CA PRO A 193 7.14 -8.68 1.87
C PRO A 193 5.83 -9.35 2.32
N ASP A 194 5.25 -8.86 3.41
CA ASP A 194 3.95 -9.35 3.86
C ASP A 194 2.87 -9.03 2.84
N VAL A 195 2.95 -7.86 2.20
CA VAL A 195 2.00 -7.40 1.19
C VAL A 195 2.72 -6.83 -0.03
N ALA A 196 2.27 -7.18 -1.24
CA ALA A 196 2.67 -6.53 -2.48
C ALA A 196 1.47 -5.84 -3.13
N GLY A 197 1.59 -4.53 -3.38
CA GLY A 197 0.51 -3.65 -3.84
C GLY A 197 0.55 -3.32 -5.32
N PHE A 198 -0.58 -3.47 -6.01
CA PHE A 198 -0.67 -3.27 -7.45
C PHE A 198 -1.89 -2.44 -7.83
N ARG A 199 -1.71 -1.59 -8.85
CA ARG A 199 -2.80 -0.95 -9.61
C ARG A 199 -2.67 -1.24 -11.10
N ALA A 200 -1.62 -0.70 -11.72
CA ALA A 200 -1.43 -0.77 -13.17
C ALA A 200 -1.36 -2.22 -13.67
N ALA A 201 -0.63 -3.09 -12.96
CA ALA A 201 -0.48 -4.49 -13.33
C ALA A 201 -1.79 -5.29 -13.28
N LEU A 202 -2.79 -4.81 -12.55
CA LEU A 202 -4.11 -5.42 -12.43
C LEU A 202 -5.11 -4.87 -13.47
N CYS A 203 -4.73 -3.86 -14.25
CA CYS A 203 -5.59 -3.22 -15.24
C CYS A 203 -5.14 -3.60 -16.66
N ALA A 204 -6.07 -3.63 -17.62
CA ALA A 204 -5.76 -3.96 -19.01
C ALA A 204 -4.98 -2.83 -19.72
N GLU A 205 -5.34 -1.57 -19.47
CA GLU A 205 -4.85 -0.39 -20.20
C GLU A 205 -4.28 0.68 -19.24
N GLY A 206 -3.42 0.28 -18.32
CA GLY A 206 -2.76 1.20 -17.38
C GLY A 206 -3.62 1.58 -16.17
N ARG A 207 -3.06 2.40 -15.28
CA ARG A 207 -3.56 2.55 -13.90
C ARG A 207 -4.94 3.22 -13.77
N THR A 208 -5.40 3.95 -14.77
CA THR A 208 -6.71 4.64 -14.76
C THR A 208 -7.81 3.85 -15.47
N ALA A 209 -7.46 2.74 -16.14
CA ALA A 209 -8.41 1.81 -16.72
C ALA A 209 -9.12 1.00 -15.62
N ARG A 210 -10.18 0.28 -15.99
CA ARG A 210 -10.86 -0.65 -15.07
C ARG A 210 -9.93 -1.81 -14.72
N LEU A 211 -9.99 -2.26 -13.47
CA LEU A 211 -9.35 -3.49 -13.03
C LEU A 211 -9.89 -4.71 -13.80
N ASP A 212 -8.99 -5.65 -14.11
CA ASP A 212 -9.26 -6.92 -14.77
C ASP A 212 -9.13 -8.07 -13.76
N PRO A 213 -10.24 -8.75 -13.40
CA PRO A 213 -10.23 -9.84 -12.43
C PRO A 213 -9.28 -10.99 -12.80
N GLN A 214 -9.08 -11.25 -14.10
CA GLN A 214 -8.18 -12.33 -14.54
C GLN A 214 -6.73 -11.99 -14.19
N ARG A 215 -6.33 -10.73 -14.32
CA ARG A 215 -4.99 -10.27 -13.92
C ARG A 215 -4.78 -10.34 -12.42
N VAL A 216 -5.82 -10.05 -11.63
CA VAL A 216 -5.79 -10.21 -10.16
C VAL A 216 -5.52 -11.67 -9.80
N ALA A 217 -6.28 -12.60 -10.36
CA ALA A 217 -6.09 -14.03 -10.11
C ALA A 217 -4.69 -14.51 -10.51
N GLN A 218 -4.18 -14.06 -11.66
CA GLN A 218 -2.81 -14.38 -12.10
C GLN A 218 -1.75 -13.90 -11.10
N TRP A 219 -1.90 -12.69 -10.55
CA TRP A 219 -0.98 -12.15 -9.56
C TRP A 219 -1.08 -12.86 -8.22
N ALA A 220 -2.30 -13.13 -7.73
CA ALA A 220 -2.51 -13.89 -6.51
C ALA A 220 -1.82 -15.27 -6.61
N ASP A 221 -2.08 -16.00 -7.70
CA ASP A 221 -1.43 -17.29 -7.98
C ASP A 221 0.10 -17.17 -8.05
N ALA A 222 0.62 -16.13 -8.70
CA ALA A 222 2.06 -15.93 -8.82
C ALA A 222 2.73 -15.64 -7.46
N LEU A 223 2.09 -14.85 -6.60
CA LEU A 223 2.63 -14.53 -5.26
C LEU A 223 2.56 -15.73 -4.31
N HIS A 224 1.59 -16.63 -4.48
CA HIS A 224 1.44 -17.83 -3.66
C HIS A 224 2.32 -19.00 -4.09
N ARG A 225 2.68 -19.10 -5.37
CA ARG A 225 3.56 -20.17 -5.86
C ARG A 225 4.98 -20.01 -5.31
N ASN A 226 5.42 -20.99 -4.52
CA ASN A 226 6.82 -21.13 -4.12
C ASN A 226 7.66 -21.53 -5.34
N PRO A 227 8.72 -20.76 -5.71
CA PRO A 227 9.59 -21.11 -6.83
C PRO A 227 10.32 -22.46 -6.65
N HIS A 228 10.44 -22.95 -5.41
CA HIS A 228 11.09 -24.23 -5.09
C HIS A 228 10.20 -25.48 -5.17
N ALA A 229 8.91 -25.35 -5.50
CA ALA A 229 7.99 -26.50 -5.59
C ALA A 229 8.12 -27.30 -6.90
N GLN A 230 9.02 -26.93 -7.81
CA GLN A 230 9.21 -27.62 -9.11
C GLN A 230 10.32 -28.69 -9.11
N TYR A 231 10.97 -28.98 -7.97
CA TYR A 231 12.03 -29.99 -7.86
C TYR A 231 11.88 -30.92 -6.63
N ALA A 232 10.66 -31.15 -6.16
CA ALA A 232 10.36 -32.14 -5.11
C ALA A 232 9.49 -33.27 -5.68
#